data_AF-A0A516H359-F1
#
_entry.id   AF-A0A516H359-F1
#
_cell.length_a   1.000
_cell.length_b   1.000
_cell.length_c   1.000
_cell.angle_alpha   90.00
_cell.angle_beta   90.00
_cell.angle_gamma   90.00
#
_symmetry.space_group_name_H-M   'P 1'
#
loop_
_entity.id
_entity.type
_entity.pdbx_description
1 polymer ?
#
loop_
_entity_poly.entity_id
_entity_poly.type
_entity_poly.pdbx_seq_one_letter_code
_entity_poly.pdbx_strand_id
1 'polypeptide(L)'
;MTGITVNGTGYLGGYTRVQPKRFEDLSPEKQARVLSYRAEQAAKISAYLQKSAAIERQAAADARGHEVWNRRAPNVSTLTREQALDQIDFMSELIQSGEADKLPLVAARGTQTTSNYRQYVSWVQQHLKELEGAGQSTLAQA
;
A
#
# COMPACT_ATOMS: atom_id res chain seq x y z
N MET A 1 29.44 -34.97 26.45
CA MET A 1 28.23 -35.51 25.79
C MET A 1 27.49 -36.34 26.82
N THR A 2 26.37 -35.83 27.31
CA THR A 2 25.62 -36.46 28.40
C THR A 2 24.31 -36.96 27.83
N GLY A 3 24.17 -38.27 27.66
CA GLY A 3 22.95 -38.91 27.19
C GLY A 3 21.96 -39.12 28.35
N ILE A 4 20.71 -38.74 28.15
CA ILE A 4 19.62 -39.07 29.09
C ILE A 4 18.96 -40.36 28.61
N THR A 5 18.95 -41.36 29.50
CA THR A 5 18.29 -42.65 29.28
C THR A 5 16.94 -42.65 30.00
N VAL A 6 15.86 -42.88 29.27
CA VAL A 6 14.53 -43.20 29.84
C VAL A 6 14.09 -44.53 29.24
N ASN A 7 13.84 -45.53 30.09
CA ASN A 7 13.36 -46.87 29.73
C ASN A 7 14.15 -47.57 28.60
N GLY A 8 15.49 -47.56 28.70
CA GLY A 8 16.37 -48.42 27.90
C GLY A 8 16.39 -48.20 26.39
N THR A 9 15.75 -47.14 25.87
CA THR A 9 15.69 -46.87 24.43
C THR A 9 16.27 -45.48 24.14
N GLY A 10 17.38 -45.43 23.40
CA GLY A 10 17.99 -44.17 22.97
C GLY A 10 17.17 -43.53 21.84
N TYR A 11 16.64 -42.33 22.08
CA TYR A 11 15.95 -41.56 21.04
C TYR A 11 16.95 -40.73 20.23
N LEU A 12 17.34 -41.24 19.07
CA LEU A 12 17.96 -40.44 18.01
C LEU A 12 16.82 -39.70 17.29
N GLY A 13 16.72 -38.39 17.53
CA GLY A 13 15.74 -37.52 16.89
C GLY A 13 15.97 -37.46 15.38
N GLY A 14 15.17 -38.21 14.62
CA GLY A 14 15.03 -38.07 13.18
C GLY A 14 13.58 -37.71 12.86
N TYR A 15 13.34 -36.51 12.31
CA TYR A 15 12.03 -36.18 11.74
C TYR A 15 11.87 -36.95 10.43
N THR A 16 11.11 -38.04 10.43
CA THR A 16 10.74 -38.74 9.20
C THR A 16 9.72 -37.89 8.44
N ARG A 17 10.09 -37.38 7.26
CA ARG A 17 9.15 -36.68 6.37
C ARG A 17 8.16 -37.70 5.81
N VAL A 18 6.96 -37.77 6.39
CA VAL A 18 5.89 -38.67 5.92
C VAL A 18 5.45 -38.20 4.53
N GLN A 19 5.54 -39.06 3.53
CA GLN A 19 5.00 -38.76 2.19
C GLN A 19 3.49 -38.55 2.31
N PRO A 20 2.93 -37.49 1.68
CA PRO A 20 1.49 -37.28 1.69
C PRO A 20 0.80 -38.47 1.00
N LYS A 21 -0.13 -39.12 1.70
CA LYS A 21 -0.96 -40.20 1.12
C LYS A 21 -1.80 -39.64 -0.02
N ARG A 22 -1.93 -40.38 -1.12
CA ARG A 22 -2.84 -40.03 -2.21
C ARG A 22 -4.29 -40.18 -1.72
N PHE A 23 -5.23 -39.49 -2.36
CA PHE A 23 -6.63 -39.48 -1.94
C PHE A 23 -7.25 -40.88 -2.01
N GLU A 24 -6.86 -41.64 -3.03
CA GLU A 24 -7.30 -43.00 -3.32
C GLU A 24 -6.83 -44.00 -2.23
N ASP A 25 -5.73 -43.69 -1.55
CA ASP A 25 -5.15 -44.51 -0.46
C ASP A 25 -5.76 -44.22 0.92
N LEU A 26 -6.72 -43.28 0.99
CA LEU A 26 -7.44 -42.96 2.23
C LEU A 26 -8.59 -43.94 2.47
N SER A 27 -8.94 -44.16 3.74
CA SER A 27 -10.16 -44.91 4.06
C SER A 27 -11.40 -44.19 3.51
N PRO A 28 -12.49 -44.92 3.19
CA PRO A 28 -13.72 -44.32 2.65
C PRO A 28 -14.27 -43.16 3.50
N GLU A 29 -14.19 -43.27 4.83
CA GLU A 29 -14.60 -42.21 5.76
C GLU A 29 -13.74 -40.94 5.63
N LYS A 30 -12.44 -41.09 5.39
CA LYS A 30 -11.52 -39.97 5.18
C LYS A 30 -11.70 -39.34 3.81
N GLN A 31 -11.99 -40.15 2.79
CA GLN A 31 -12.35 -39.65 1.46
C GLN A 31 -13.63 -38.81 1.50
N ALA A 32 -14.68 -39.31 2.18
CA ALA A 32 -15.93 -38.60 2.37
C ALA A 32 -15.73 -37.24 3.08
N ARG A 33 -14.89 -37.20 4.12
CA ARG A 33 -14.55 -35.95 4.84
C ARG A 33 -13.79 -34.95 3.97
N VAL A 34 -12.88 -35.41 3.11
CA VAL A 34 -12.15 -34.53 2.18
C VAL A 34 -13.10 -33.99 1.11
N LEU A 35 -14.03 -34.79 0.62
CA LEU A 35 -15.04 -34.35 -0.35
C LEU A 35 -16.01 -33.33 0.27
N SER A 36 -16.49 -33.56 1.50
CA SER A 36 -17.34 -32.60 2.20
C SER A 36 -16.61 -31.27 2.45
N TYR A 37 -15.35 -31.33 2.88
CA TYR A 37 -14.52 -30.14 3.06
C TYR A 37 -14.32 -29.37 1.74
N ARG A 38 -14.08 -30.06 0.63
CA ARG A 38 -13.96 -29.44 -0.69
C ARG A 38 -15.25 -28.75 -1.13
N ALA A 39 -16.40 -29.39 -0.90
CA ALA A 39 -17.71 -28.80 -1.21
C ALA A 39 -17.99 -27.54 -0.37
N GLU A 40 -17.69 -27.57 0.93
CA GLU A 40 -17.79 -26.40 1.80
C GLU A 40 -16.88 -25.26 1.36
N GLN A 41 -15.64 -25.56 0.95
CA GLN A 41 -14.72 -24.55 0.44
C GLN A 41 -15.19 -23.94 -0.89
N ALA A 42 -15.70 -24.77 -1.80
CA ALA A 42 -16.28 -24.29 -3.05
C ALA A 42 -17.47 -23.33 -2.80
N ALA A 43 -18.34 -23.67 -1.86
CA ALA A 43 -19.45 -22.79 -1.46
C ALA A 43 -18.97 -21.46 -0.85
N LYS A 44 -17.95 -21.50 0.01
CA LYS A 44 -17.34 -20.28 0.60
C LYS A 44 -16.70 -19.39 -0.46
N ILE A 45 -15.97 -19.98 -1.41
CA ILE A 45 -15.36 -19.26 -2.52
C ILE A 45 -16.44 -18.61 -3.39
N SER A 46 -17.51 -19.33 -3.73
CA SER A 46 -18.63 -18.77 -4.49
C SER A 46 -19.29 -17.59 -3.77
N ALA A 47 -19.52 -17.69 -2.46
CA ALA A 47 -20.09 -16.60 -1.67
C ALA A 47 -19.13 -15.38 -1.57
N TYR A 48 -17.82 -15.63 -1.49
CA TYR A 48 -16.80 -14.59 -1.50
C TYR A 48 -16.77 -13.84 -2.85
N LEU A 49 -16.78 -14.57 -3.97
CA LEU A 49 -16.80 -13.98 -5.31
C LEU A 49 -18.05 -13.14 -5.58
N GLN A 50 -19.21 -13.56 -5.06
CA GLN A 50 -20.44 -12.74 -5.16
C GLN A 50 -20.33 -11.44 -4.37
N LYS A 51 -19.70 -11.47 -3.18
CA LYS A 51 -19.45 -10.27 -2.37
C LYS A 51 -18.41 -9.35 -3.01
N SER A 52 -17.33 -9.90 -3.59
CA SER A 52 -16.32 -9.08 -4.26
C SER A 52 -16.89 -8.35 -5.48
N ALA A 53 -17.75 -9.01 -6.27
CA ALA A 53 -18.41 -8.37 -7.41
C ALA A 53 -19.37 -7.23 -7.01
N ALA A 54 -19.93 -7.25 -5.80
CA ALA A 54 -20.73 -6.14 -5.27
C ALA A 54 -19.84 -4.98 -4.78
N ILE A 55 -18.72 -5.31 -4.12
CA ILE A 55 -17.72 -4.35 -3.68
C ILE A 55 -17.07 -3.65 -4.88
N GLU A 56 -16.73 -4.38 -5.94
CA GLU A 56 -16.17 -3.81 -7.17
C GLU A 56 -17.16 -2.88 -7.90
N ARG A 57 -18.45 -3.25 -7.93
CA ARG A 57 -19.50 -2.37 -8.47
C ARG A 57 -19.67 -1.10 -7.64
N GLN A 58 -19.59 -1.21 -6.31
CA GLN A 58 -19.61 -0.05 -5.42
C GLN A 58 -18.37 0.82 -5.62
N ALA A 59 -17.17 0.24 -5.67
CA ALA A 59 -15.92 0.96 -5.91
C ALA A 59 -15.91 1.66 -7.28
N ALA A 60 -16.48 1.04 -8.32
CA ALA A 60 -16.65 1.65 -9.63
C ALA A 60 -17.74 2.74 -9.67
N ALA A 61 -18.70 2.73 -8.74
CA ALA A 61 -19.66 3.80 -8.54
C ALA A 61 -19.04 4.97 -7.76
N ASP A 62 -18.28 4.68 -6.69
CA ASP A 62 -17.58 5.66 -5.86
C ASP A 62 -16.49 6.40 -6.66
N ALA A 63 -15.79 5.70 -7.56
CA ALA A 63 -14.80 6.29 -8.46
C ALA A 63 -15.39 7.33 -9.45
N ARG A 64 -16.72 7.38 -9.62
CA ARG A 64 -17.40 8.28 -10.55
C ARG A 64 -17.97 9.55 -9.92
N GLY A 65 -17.88 9.78 -8.61
CA GLY A 65 -18.58 10.94 -8.06
C GLY A 65 -18.45 11.19 -6.58
N HIS A 66 -17.24 11.33 -6.06
CA HIS A 66 -17.08 12.18 -4.88
C HIS A 66 -16.91 13.62 -5.35
N GLU A 67 -17.88 14.47 -4.99
CA GLU A 67 -17.75 15.92 -5.14
C GLU A 67 -16.54 16.36 -4.30
N VAL A 68 -15.44 16.65 -4.99
CA VAL A 68 -14.21 17.12 -4.36
C VAL A 68 -14.43 18.59 -4.07
N TRP A 69 -14.72 18.96 -2.83
CA TRP A 69 -14.98 20.35 -2.43
C TRP A 69 -13.73 21.22 -2.31
N ASN A 70 -12.56 20.58 -2.21
CA ASN A 70 -11.27 21.24 -2.13
C ASN A 70 -10.17 20.30 -2.66
N ARG A 71 -9.08 20.90 -3.15
CA ARG A 71 -7.88 20.17 -3.51
C ARG A 71 -6.89 20.25 -2.35
N ARG A 72 -6.38 19.12 -1.88
CA ARG A 72 -5.33 19.07 -0.86
C ARG A 72 -3.98 18.82 -1.52
N ALA A 73 -2.99 19.65 -1.20
CA ALA A 73 -1.61 19.43 -1.62
C ALA A 73 -0.72 19.01 -0.43
N PRO A 74 0.37 18.27 -0.68
CA PRO A 74 1.31 17.89 0.37
C PRO A 74 1.96 19.10 1.06
N ASN A 75 2.39 18.92 2.32
CA ASN A 75 3.15 19.96 3.01
C ASN A 75 4.53 20.12 2.36
N VAL A 76 4.88 21.35 1.98
CA VAL A 76 6.14 21.66 1.28
C VAL A 76 7.36 21.19 2.07
N SER A 77 7.35 21.33 3.40
CA SER A 77 8.52 20.97 4.23
C SER A 77 8.84 19.48 4.25
N THR A 78 7.92 18.62 3.79
CA THR A 78 8.10 17.17 3.76
C THR A 78 8.39 16.65 2.35
N LEU A 79 8.45 17.51 1.34
CA LEU A 79 8.68 17.11 -0.05
C LEU A 79 10.14 16.73 -0.28
N THR A 80 10.36 15.62 -0.95
CA THR A 80 11.66 15.31 -1.58
C THR A 80 11.84 16.11 -2.87
N ARG A 81 13.05 16.11 -3.44
CA ARG A 81 13.37 16.81 -4.69
C ARG A 81 12.44 16.41 -5.85
N GLU A 82 12.29 15.10 -6.07
CA GLU A 82 11.46 14.55 -7.14
C GLU A 82 10.00 14.95 -6.95
N GLN A 83 9.47 14.78 -5.73
CA GLN A 83 8.09 15.18 -5.41
C GLN A 83 7.85 16.69 -5.54
N ALA A 84 8.86 17.52 -5.27
CA ALA A 84 8.77 18.97 -5.45
C ALA A 84 8.68 19.34 -6.94
N LEU A 85 9.45 18.67 -7.81
CA LEU A 85 9.37 18.85 -9.26
C LEU A 85 7.99 18.45 -9.78
N ASP A 86 7.52 17.25 -9.43
CA ASP A 86 6.20 16.76 -9.83
C ASP A 86 5.07 17.70 -9.39
N GLN A 87 5.18 18.28 -8.19
CA GLN A 87 4.19 19.24 -7.71
C GLN A 87 4.23 20.58 -8.43
N ILE A 88 5.40 21.05 -8.84
CA ILE A 88 5.50 22.27 -9.66
C ILE A 88 4.80 22.03 -10.99
N ASP A 89 5.07 20.92 -11.65
CA ASP A 89 4.49 20.62 -12.96
C ASP A 89 2.97 20.48 -12.87
N PHE A 90 2.50 19.63 -11.94
CA PHE A 90 1.06 19.39 -11.74
C PHE A 90 0.31 20.68 -11.39
N MET A 91 0.79 21.46 -10.43
CA MET A 91 0.11 22.69 -10.02
C MET A 91 0.18 23.78 -11.10
N SER A 92 1.26 23.81 -11.89
CA SER A 92 1.37 24.74 -13.02
C SER A 92 0.38 24.39 -14.13
N GLU A 93 0.19 23.10 -14.43
CA GLU A 93 -0.80 22.65 -15.41
C GLU A 93 -2.22 23.04 -14.99
N LEU A 94 -2.56 22.89 -13.70
CA LEU A 94 -3.87 23.30 -13.17
C LEU A 94 -4.10 24.81 -13.29
N ILE A 95 -3.05 25.61 -13.05
CA ILE A 95 -3.12 27.06 -13.22
C ILE A 95 -3.29 27.43 -14.69
N GLN A 96 -2.58 26.77 -15.61
CA GLN A 96 -2.63 27.06 -17.04
C GLN A 96 -3.96 26.63 -17.68
N SER A 97 -4.52 25.50 -17.25
CA SER A 97 -5.82 24.98 -17.73
C SER A 97 -7.03 25.68 -17.12
N GLY A 98 -6.85 26.50 -16.07
CA GLY A 98 -7.94 27.13 -15.32
C GLY A 98 -8.65 26.20 -14.35
N GLU A 99 -8.20 24.94 -14.21
CA GLU A 99 -8.72 23.99 -13.22
C GLU A 99 -8.45 24.45 -11.77
N ALA A 100 -7.42 25.27 -11.56
CA ALA A 100 -7.10 25.86 -10.26
C ALA A 100 -8.21 26.77 -9.71
N ASP A 101 -9.02 27.39 -10.58
CA ASP A 101 -10.09 28.30 -10.18
C ASP A 101 -11.38 27.56 -9.77
N LYS A 102 -11.48 26.27 -10.10
CA LYS A 102 -12.69 25.47 -9.84
C LYS A 102 -12.76 24.94 -8.42
N LEU A 103 -11.59 24.71 -7.79
CA LEU A 103 -11.51 24.07 -6.48
C LEU A 103 -10.55 24.80 -5.54
N PRO A 104 -10.98 25.19 -4.33
CA PRO A 104 -10.10 25.82 -3.35
C PRO A 104 -8.97 24.87 -2.94
N LEU A 105 -7.75 25.41 -2.81
CA LEU A 105 -6.59 24.66 -2.35
C LEU A 105 -6.52 24.62 -0.82
N VAL A 106 -6.02 23.51 -0.28
CA VAL A 106 -5.55 23.37 1.10
C VAL A 106 -4.12 22.87 1.05
N ALA A 107 -3.17 23.77 1.32
CA ALA A 107 -1.76 23.46 1.30
C ALA A 107 -1.01 24.09 2.48
N ALA A 108 0.19 23.59 2.78
CA ALA A 108 1.00 24.07 3.89
C ALA A 108 2.51 24.07 3.58
N ARG A 109 3.26 24.93 4.27
CA ARG A 109 4.72 24.89 4.41
C ARG A 109 5.05 24.95 5.90
N GLY A 110 5.42 23.82 6.50
CA GLY A 110 5.54 23.70 7.95
C GLY A 110 4.21 23.97 8.64
N THR A 111 4.13 25.05 9.43
CA THR A 111 2.90 25.50 10.12
C THR A 111 2.10 26.54 9.35
N GLN A 112 2.67 27.13 8.29
CA GLN A 112 1.98 28.13 7.47
C GLN A 112 1.07 27.42 6.46
N THR A 113 -0.15 27.93 6.28
CA THR A 113 -1.12 27.38 5.31
C THR A 113 -1.45 28.39 4.22
N THR A 114 -1.87 27.89 3.06
CA THR A 114 -2.35 28.72 1.95
C THR A 114 -3.46 28.01 1.18
N SER A 115 -4.35 28.80 0.60
CA SER A 115 -5.35 28.38 -0.38
C SER A 115 -5.06 28.91 -1.79
N ASN A 116 -3.90 29.55 -1.99
CA ASN A 116 -3.49 30.12 -3.26
C ASN A 116 -2.50 29.19 -3.98
N TYR A 117 -2.88 28.69 -5.16
CA TYR A 117 -2.05 27.80 -5.98
C TYR A 117 -0.70 28.41 -6.36
N ARG A 118 -0.67 29.69 -6.75
CA ARG A 118 0.59 30.36 -7.15
C ARG A 118 1.54 30.54 -5.95
N GLN A 119 0.98 30.84 -4.77
CA GLN A 119 1.76 30.89 -3.54
C GLN A 119 2.30 29.51 -3.14
N TYR A 120 1.50 28.45 -3.32
CA TYR A 120 1.98 27.10 -3.08
C TYR A 120 3.13 26.73 -4.03
N VAL A 121 2.99 26.99 -5.33
CA VAL A 121 4.06 26.76 -6.32
C VAL A 121 5.33 27.52 -5.95
N SER A 122 5.23 28.78 -5.54
CA SER A 122 6.42 29.55 -5.14
C SER A 122 7.10 28.98 -3.89
N TRP A 123 6.34 28.46 -2.92
CA TRP A 123 6.91 27.73 -1.78
C TRP A 123 7.64 26.46 -2.20
N VAL A 124 7.06 25.67 -3.11
CA VAL A 124 7.68 24.43 -3.61
C VAL A 124 8.97 24.75 -4.37
N GLN A 125 8.97 25.79 -5.22
CA GLN A 125 10.17 26.25 -5.92
C GLN A 125 11.27 26.73 -4.97
N GLN A 126 10.92 27.43 -3.89
CA GLN A 126 11.87 27.85 -2.88
C GLN A 126 12.46 26.63 -2.15
N HIS A 127 11.62 25.68 -1.74
CA HIS A 127 12.06 24.45 -1.08
C HIS A 127 12.99 23.61 -1.98
N LEU A 128 12.70 23.54 -3.27
CA LEU A 128 13.58 22.87 -4.23
C LEU A 128 14.98 23.49 -4.26
N LYS A 129 15.07 24.83 -4.27
CA LYS A 129 16.37 25.54 -4.18
C LYS A 129 17.09 25.27 -2.86
N GLU A 130 16.36 25.19 -1.76
CA GLU A 130 16.91 24.86 -0.43
C GLU A 130 17.51 23.44 -0.43
N LEU A 131 16.82 22.47 -1.05
CA LEU A 131 17.33 21.11 -1.22
C LEU A 131 18.57 21.04 -2.13
N GLU A 132 18.62 21.85 -3.19
CA GLU A 132 19.78 21.93 -4.09
C GLU A 132 21.00 22.59 -3.43
N GLY A 133 20.78 23.63 -2.63
CA GLY A 133 21.84 24.31 -1.87
C GLY A 133 22.40 23.46 -0.72
N ALA A 134 21.55 22.68 -0.03
CA ALA A 134 21.99 21.77 1.02
C ALA A 134 22.92 20.65 0.51
N GLY A 135 22.78 20.25 -0.75
CA GLY A 135 23.64 19.26 -1.40
C GLY A 135 25.05 19.75 -1.75
N GLN A 136 25.26 21.06 -1.89
CA GLN A 136 26.57 21.64 -2.26
C GLN A 136 27.48 21.93 -1.04
N SER A 137 26.93 22.06 0.17
CA SER A 137 27.68 22.47 1.36
C SER A 137 28.59 21.40 2.00
N THR A 138 28.59 20.15 1.52
CA THR A 138 29.41 19.07 2.11
C THR A 138 30.71 18.75 1.34
N LEU A 139 30.95 19.37 0.18
CA LEU A 139 32.14 19.09 -0.64
C LEU A 139 33.26 20.13 -0.52
N ALA A 140 33.08 21.20 0.27
CA ALA A 140 34.05 22.30 0.38
C ALA A 140 34.92 22.28 1.65
N GLN A 141 35.00 21.13 2.34
CA GLN A 141 35.87 20.96 3.51
C GLN A 141 36.68 19.66 3.37
N ALA A 142 37.75 19.72 2.58
CA ALA A 142 38.84 18.76 2.57
C ALA A 142 40.17 19.51 2.42
#